data_AF-A0AAN0MIU9-F1
#
_entry.id   AF-A0AAN0MIU9-F1
#
_cell.length_a   1.000
_cell.length_b   1.000
_cell.length_c   1.000
_cell.angle_alpha   90.00
_cell.angle_beta   90.00
_cell.angle_gamma   90.00
#
_symmetry.space_group_name_H-M   'P 1'
#
loop_
_entity.id
_entity.type
_entity.pdbx_description
1 polymer ?
#
loop_
_entity_poly.entity_id
_entity_poly.type
_entity_poly.pdbx_seq_one_letter_code
_entity_poly.pdbx_strand_id
1 'polypeptide(L)'
;MMRKLPLVAFGVVAACTVPDLRPLPAPPPAPPVIQPAPVPIENPQSAKQRFLRAAAANGCEVNAQTTPTILASATLSQDDLARVLQDLRNEGGVDLVPGQGFRVTSGACA
;
A
#
# COMPACT_ATOMS: atom_id res chain seq x y z
N MET A 1 42.46 -65.24 0.01
CA MET A 1 42.77 -66.18 1.11
C MET A 1 42.13 -65.63 2.38
N MET A 2 41.37 -66.47 3.09
CA MET A 2 40.48 -66.14 4.21
C MET A 2 41.15 -65.46 5.41
N ARG A 3 40.34 -64.71 6.17
CA ARG A 3 39.95 -64.96 7.59
C ARG A 3 39.31 -63.68 8.13
N LYS A 4 37.98 -63.51 8.29
CA LYS A 4 37.03 -64.20 9.19
C LYS A 4 37.60 -64.47 10.58
N LEU A 5 37.00 -63.81 11.59
CA LEU A 5 36.81 -64.15 13.02
C LEU A 5 37.14 -62.97 13.99
N PRO A 6 36.58 -62.88 15.22
CA PRO A 6 35.16 -62.68 15.54
C PRO A 6 34.94 -61.82 16.84
N LEU A 7 33.67 -61.68 17.25
CA LEU A 7 33.16 -61.85 18.63
C LEU A 7 33.62 -60.96 19.82
N VAL A 8 32.58 -60.56 20.56
CA VAL A 8 32.46 -60.42 22.04
C VAL A 8 32.98 -59.10 22.61
N ALA A 9 32.15 -58.14 23.04
CA ALA A 9 30.99 -58.10 23.94
C ALA A 9 31.33 -57.78 25.41
N PHE A 10 30.40 -56.99 25.97
CA PHE A 10 30.11 -56.68 27.38
C PHE A 10 31.00 -55.70 28.15
N GLY A 11 30.34 -54.70 28.74
CA GLY A 11 30.89 -53.92 29.85
C GLY A 11 30.18 -52.60 30.10
N VAL A 12 28.98 -52.67 30.67
CA VAL A 12 28.16 -51.53 31.15
C VAL A 12 28.97 -50.63 32.10
N VAL A 13 29.01 -49.31 31.83
CA VAL A 13 29.06 -48.30 32.89
C VAL A 13 28.13 -47.16 32.51
N ALA A 14 27.01 -47.09 33.24
CA ALA A 14 26.14 -45.95 33.29
C ALA A 14 26.94 -44.73 33.76
N ALA A 15 27.13 -43.76 32.88
CA ALA A 15 27.43 -42.39 33.26
C ALA A 15 26.50 -41.50 32.45
N CYS A 16 25.44 -41.05 33.11
CA CYS A 16 24.59 -39.97 32.64
C CYS A 16 25.44 -38.70 32.49
N THR A 17 26.07 -38.51 31.33
CA THR A 17 26.50 -37.17 30.93
C THR A 17 25.26 -36.46 30.44
N VAL A 18 24.52 -35.88 31.39
CA VAL A 18 23.40 -34.99 31.11
C VAL A 18 23.92 -33.93 30.11
N PRO A 19 23.35 -33.82 28.91
CA PRO A 19 23.66 -32.73 28.01
C PRO A 19 23.36 -31.43 28.74
N ASP A 20 24.38 -30.61 28.93
CA ASP A 20 24.27 -29.26 29.49
C ASP A 20 23.39 -28.44 28.54
N LEU A 21 22.08 -28.46 28.78
CA LEU A 21 21.03 -27.70 28.07
C LEU A 21 21.04 -26.22 28.49
N ARG A 22 22.21 -25.63 28.69
CA ARG A 22 22.29 -24.21 29.01
C ARG A 22 21.73 -23.44 27.82
N PRO A 23 20.70 -22.60 28.03
CA PRO A 23 20.15 -21.77 26.97
C PRO A 23 21.28 -20.90 26.42
N LEU A 24 21.56 -21.02 25.13
CA LEU A 24 22.41 -20.05 24.45
C LEU A 24 21.79 -18.65 24.63
N PRO A 25 22.61 -17.60 24.85
CA PRO A 25 22.11 -16.24 24.86
C PRO A 25 21.36 -15.98 23.56
N ALA A 26 20.12 -15.48 23.69
CA ALA A 26 19.28 -15.18 22.55
C ALA A 26 19.99 -14.19 21.61
N PRO A 27 19.84 -14.35 20.28
CA PRO A 27 20.37 -13.38 19.33
C PRO A 27 19.80 -11.99 19.64
N PRO A 28 20.59 -10.91 19.42
CA PRO A 28 20.10 -9.56 19.64
C PRO A 28 18.84 -9.32 18.81
N PRO A 29 17.87 -8.54 19.34
CA PRO A 29 16.64 -8.26 18.62
C PRO A 29 16.98 -7.65 17.26
N ALA A 30 16.44 -8.27 16.20
CA ALA A 30 16.53 -7.71 14.87
C ALA A 30 15.94 -6.28 14.88
N PRO A 31 16.55 -5.32 14.15
CA PRO A 31 16.02 -3.97 14.05
C PRO A 31 14.57 -4.02 13.55
N PRO A 32 13.69 -3.15 14.06
CA PRO A 32 12.30 -3.12 13.65
C PRO A 32 12.23 -2.89 12.15
N VAL A 33 11.64 -3.84 11.42
CA VAL A 33 11.27 -3.65 10.02
C VAL A 33 10.18 -2.59 10.02
N ILE A 34 10.51 -1.39 9.52
CA ILE A 34 9.55 -0.31 9.32
C ILE A 34 8.56 -0.80 8.26
N GLN A 35 7.42 -1.30 8.70
CA GLN A 35 6.30 -1.59 7.81
C GLN A 35 5.82 -0.23 7.24
N PRO A 36 5.71 -0.07 5.91
CA PRO A 36 5.07 1.10 5.34
C PRO A 36 3.69 1.24 5.99
N ALA A 37 3.40 2.44 6.52
CA ALA A 37 2.10 2.70 7.12
C ALA A 37 0.98 2.32 6.14
N PRO A 38 -0.15 1.75 6.60
CA PRO A 38 -1.29 1.50 5.74
C PRO A 38 -1.68 2.83 5.10
N VAL A 39 -1.47 2.99 3.80
CA VAL A 39 -2.00 4.13 3.08
C VAL A 39 -3.51 4.09 3.28
N PRO A 40 -4.13 5.15 3.81
CA PRO A 40 -5.58 5.21 3.96
C PRO A 40 -6.22 4.82 2.62
N ILE A 41 -7.11 3.84 2.63
CA ILE A 41 -7.89 3.47 1.44
C ILE A 41 -8.85 4.64 1.22
N GLU A 42 -8.43 5.61 0.42
CA GLU A 42 -9.24 6.77 0.07
C GLU A 42 -10.46 6.26 -0.70
N ASN A 43 -11.63 6.34 -0.06
CA ASN A 43 -12.88 5.95 -0.71
C ASN A 43 -13.05 6.82 -1.97
N PRO A 44 -13.26 6.23 -3.16
CA PRO A 44 -13.41 6.98 -4.41
C PRO A 44 -14.54 8.02 -4.36
N GLN A 45 -15.57 7.81 -3.53
CA GLN A 45 -16.61 8.82 -3.30
C GLN A 45 -16.08 10.05 -2.55
N SER A 46 -15.18 9.85 -1.57
CA SER A 46 -14.48 10.94 -0.88
C SER A 46 -13.45 11.63 -1.78
N ALA A 47 -12.82 10.91 -2.70
CA ALA A 47 -11.95 11.48 -3.72
C ALA A 47 -12.74 12.40 -4.67
N LYS A 48 -13.88 11.91 -5.19
CA LYS A 48 -14.80 12.71 -6.03
C LYS A 48 -15.29 13.96 -5.32
N GLN A 49 -15.74 13.85 -4.07
CA GLN A 49 -16.19 15.03 -3.30
C GLN A 49 -15.08 16.05 -3.05
N ARG A 50 -13.85 15.60 -2.79
CA ARG A 50 -12.69 16.51 -2.63
C ARG A 50 -12.34 17.19 -3.94
N PHE A 51 -12.36 16.44 -5.05
CA PHE A 51 -12.18 17.00 -6.39
C PHE A 51 -13.23 18.07 -6.69
N LEU A 52 -14.52 17.77 -6.52
CA LEU A 52 -15.62 18.70 -6.80
C LEU A 52 -15.50 19.98 -5.96
N ARG A 53 -15.11 19.86 -4.69
CA ARG A 53 -14.89 21.02 -3.82
C ARG A 53 -13.70 21.87 -4.26
N ALA A 54 -12.59 21.22 -4.64
CA ALA A 54 -11.42 21.91 -5.16
C ALA A 54 -11.69 22.57 -6.52
N ALA A 55 -12.43 21.90 -7.41
CA ALA A 55 -12.86 22.46 -8.68
C ALA A 55 -13.78 23.67 -8.47
N ALA A 56 -14.73 23.60 -7.55
CA ALA A 56 -15.59 24.74 -7.19
C ALA A 56 -14.79 25.94 -6.67
N ALA A 57 -13.76 25.71 -5.85
CA ALA A 57 -12.87 26.76 -5.39
C ALA A 57 -12.03 27.41 -6.51
N ASN A 58 -11.87 26.73 -7.65
CA ASN A 58 -11.15 27.21 -8.83
C ASN A 58 -12.08 27.63 -9.99
N GLY A 59 -13.37 27.87 -9.71
CA GLY A 59 -14.32 28.37 -10.71
C GLY A 59 -14.98 27.30 -11.60
N CYS A 60 -14.91 26.03 -11.18
CA CYS A 60 -15.52 24.88 -11.87
C CYS A 60 -14.93 24.55 -13.24
N GLU A 61 -13.82 25.19 -13.63
CA GLU A 61 -13.05 24.84 -14.81
C GLU A 61 -11.80 24.05 -14.46
N VAL A 62 -11.64 22.92 -15.12
CA VAL A 62 -10.51 22.03 -14.99
C VAL A 62 -9.75 22.05 -16.32
N ASN A 63 -8.63 22.77 -16.31
CA ASN A 63 -7.75 22.93 -17.46
C ASN A 63 -6.30 22.66 -17.05
N ALA A 64 -5.36 22.69 -17.99
CA ALA A 64 -3.95 22.41 -17.71
C ALA A 64 -3.31 23.34 -16.65
N GLN A 65 -3.85 24.56 -16.48
CA GLN A 65 -3.37 25.53 -15.51
C GLN A 65 -3.97 25.31 -14.11
N THR A 66 -5.24 24.93 -14.02
CA THR A 66 -5.96 24.74 -12.74
C THR A 66 -5.83 23.31 -12.20
N THR A 67 -5.64 22.31 -13.06
CA THR A 67 -5.49 20.90 -12.69
C THR A 67 -4.45 20.64 -11.60
N PRO A 68 -3.20 21.16 -11.65
CA PRO A 68 -2.23 20.91 -10.58
C PRO A 68 -2.68 21.48 -9.23
N THR A 69 -3.30 22.66 -9.23
CA THR A 69 -3.84 23.31 -8.03
C THR A 69 -5.03 22.53 -7.46
N ILE A 70 -5.92 22.05 -8.32
CA ILE A 70 -7.10 21.25 -7.93
C ILE A 70 -6.67 19.90 -7.34
N LEU A 71 -5.70 19.21 -7.97
CA LEU A 71 -5.12 17.96 -7.48
C LEU A 71 -4.47 18.14 -6.11
N ALA A 72 -3.64 19.17 -5.97
CA ALA A 72 -2.96 19.48 -4.70
C ALA A 72 -3.97 19.82 -3.60
N SER A 73 -5.01 20.60 -3.91
CA SER A 73 -6.04 21.00 -2.95
C SER A 73 -6.94 19.85 -2.53
N ALA A 74 -7.17 18.90 -3.43
CA ALA A 74 -7.95 17.70 -3.15
C ALA A 74 -7.13 16.56 -2.53
N THR A 75 -5.80 16.73 -2.44
CA THR A 75 -4.83 15.70 -2.06
C THR A 75 -5.02 14.43 -2.89
N LEU A 76 -5.25 14.58 -4.19
CA LEU A 76 -5.54 13.48 -5.10
C LEU A 76 -4.29 13.03 -5.84
N SER A 77 -4.16 11.72 -5.95
CA SER A 77 -3.21 11.10 -6.88
C SER A 77 -3.73 11.18 -8.32
N GLN A 78 -2.82 11.10 -9.29
CA GLN A 78 -3.15 11.16 -10.71
C GLN A 78 -4.06 10.00 -11.16
N ASP A 79 -3.86 8.82 -10.55
CA ASP A 79 -4.69 7.63 -10.76
C ASP A 79 -6.12 7.81 -10.22
N ASP A 80 -6.25 8.42 -9.03
CA ASP A 80 -7.53 8.75 -8.42
C ASP A 80 -8.30 9.78 -9.26
N LEU A 81 -7.61 10.77 -9.80
CA LEU A 81 -8.19 11.74 -10.73
C LEU A 81 -8.77 11.05 -11.97
N ALA A 82 -8.04 10.10 -12.57
CA ALA A 82 -8.52 9.39 -13.75
C ALA A 82 -9.82 8.64 -13.45
N ARG A 83 -9.92 7.97 -12.29
CA ARG A 83 -11.15 7.31 -11.83
C ARG A 83 -12.29 8.31 -11.60
N VAL A 84 -12.01 9.40 -10.89
CA VAL A 84 -13.01 10.44 -10.59
C VAL A 84 -13.54 11.09 -11.88
N LEU A 85 -12.66 11.42 -12.83
CA LEU A 85 -13.06 11.98 -14.12
C LEU A 85 -13.86 10.98 -14.96
N GLN A 86 -13.55 9.69 -14.89
CA GLN A 86 -14.33 8.65 -15.57
C GLN A 86 -15.73 8.51 -14.94
N ASP A 87 -15.82 8.51 -13.62
CA ASP A 87 -17.09 8.45 -12.87
C ASP A 87 -17.96 9.66 -13.21
N LEU A 88 -17.41 10.86 -13.11
CA LEU A 88 -18.10 12.11 -13.46
C LEU A 88 -18.56 12.14 -14.92
N ARG A 89 -17.79 11.59 -15.85
CA ARG A 89 -18.17 11.53 -17.26
C ARG A 89 -19.31 10.54 -17.50
N ASN A 90 -19.32 9.41 -16.80
CA ASN A 90 -20.42 8.44 -16.84
C ASN A 90 -21.71 9.01 -16.24
N GLU A 91 -21.59 9.86 -15.22
CA GLU A 91 -22.71 10.54 -14.56
C GLU A 91 -23.19 11.80 -15.32
N GLY A 92 -22.47 12.23 -16.37
CA GLY A 92 -22.77 13.49 -17.08
C GLY A 92 -22.42 14.77 -16.29
N GLY A 93 -21.56 14.65 -15.27
CA GLY A 93 -21.14 15.73 -14.39
C GLY A 93 -19.97 16.58 -14.88
N VAL A 94 -19.57 16.41 -16.14
CA VAL A 94 -18.52 17.19 -16.81
C VAL A 94 -18.93 17.51 -18.25
N ASP A 95 -18.67 18.74 -18.66
CA ASP A 95 -18.85 19.24 -20.03
C ASP A 95 -17.47 19.52 -20.65
N LEU A 96 -17.25 19.10 -21.89
CA LEU A 96 -15.97 19.29 -22.58
C LEU A 96 -15.95 20.65 -23.26
N VAL A 97 -15.04 21.52 -22.84
CA VAL A 97 -14.83 22.83 -23.48
C VAL A 97 -13.69 22.68 -24.50
N PRO A 98 -13.99 22.69 -25.81
CA PRO A 98 -13.00 22.44 -26.85
C PRO A 98 -11.87 23.47 -26.77
N GLY A 99 -10.63 22.97 -26.68
CA GLY A 99 -9.42 23.80 -26.62
C GLY A 99 -9.13 24.44 -25.26
N GLN A 100 -9.98 24.26 -24.24
CA GLN A 100 -9.77 24.84 -22.91
C GLN A 100 -9.77 23.81 -21.78
N GLY A 101 -10.44 22.67 -21.93
CA GLY A 101 -10.42 21.59 -20.92
C GLY A 101 -11.81 21.01 -20.69
N PHE A 102 -12.17 20.82 -19.43
CA PHE A 102 -13.52 20.37 -19.05
C PHE A 102 -14.07 21.24 -17.93
N ARG A 103 -15.36 21.53 -18.00
CA ARG A 103 -16.11 22.22 -16.97
C ARG A 103 -16.85 21.20 -16.14
N VAL A 104 -16.72 21.28 -14.82
CA VAL A 104 -17.48 20.45 -13.90
C VAL A 104 -18.89 21.04 -13.78
N THR A 105 -19.91 20.21 -13.91
CA THR A 105 -21.33 20.58 -13.85
C THR A 105 -22.08 19.78 -12.76
N SER A 106 -21.33 19.18 -11.84
CA SER A 106 -21.86 18.31 -10.78
C SER A 106 -21.46 18.79 -9.39
N GLY A 107 -22.22 18.36 -8.37
CA GLY A 107 -21.98 18.65 -6.97
C GLY A 107 -21.95 20.15 -6.67
N ALA A 108 -20.82 20.66 -6.19
CA ALA A 108 -20.64 22.07 -5.84
C ALA A 108 -20.54 23.02 -7.07
N CYS A 109 -20.52 22.45 -8.28
CA CYS A 109 -20.42 23.16 -9.55
C CYS A 109 -21.68 23.03 -10.44
N ALA A 110 -22.74 22.42 -9.92
CA ALA A 110 -24.04 22.28 -10.58
C ALA A 110 -24.91 23.53 -10.40
#